data_AF-A0A1V4PG24-F1
#
_entry.id   AF-A0A1V4PG24-F1
#
_cell.length_a   1.000
_cell.length_b   1.000
_cell.length_c   1.000
_cell.angle_alpha   90.00
_cell.angle_beta   90.00
_cell.angle_gamma   90.00
#
_symmetry.space_group_name_H-M   'P 1'
#
loop_
_entity.id
_entity.type
_entity.pdbx_description
1 polymer ?
#
loop_
_entity_poly.entity_id
_entity_poly.type
_entity_poly.pdbx_seq_one_letter_code
_entity_poly.pdbx_strand_id
1 'polypeptide(L)'
;MTGQRDCDSTVTSGRMDKATEFLDLAAFAEDTHPTAAAHLYVDAGIAAADVICCVRLGMHSNTGSHSEARALLKKAESGSERHLATLPSLKNKAAYTHEPISPAECKKMNRAAGHLVEAAKRAMASTR
;
A
#
# COMPACT_ATOMS: atom_id res chain seq x y z
N MET A 1 3.02 -18.81 14.24
CA MET A 1 2.10 -18.23 13.23
C MET A 1 2.94 -17.79 12.05
N THR A 2 3.05 -18.65 11.05
CA THR A 2 3.84 -18.40 9.84
C THR A 2 3.18 -17.27 9.05
N GLY A 3 3.87 -16.13 8.89
CA GLY A 3 3.46 -15.08 7.95
C GLY A 3 3.09 -13.71 8.50
N GLN A 4 3.19 -13.47 9.81
CA GLN A 4 3.01 -12.15 10.42
C GLN A 4 4.29 -11.70 11.11
N ARG A 5 4.51 -10.38 11.21
CA ARG A 5 5.59 -9.77 11.99
C ARG A 5 4.98 -8.82 13.02
N ASP A 6 5.46 -8.91 14.25
CA ASP A 6 5.15 -7.94 15.29
C ASP A 6 5.72 -6.57 14.93
N CYS A 7 5.03 -5.52 15.35
CA CYS A 7 5.43 -4.15 15.09
C CYS A 7 5.84 -3.45 16.38
N ASP A 8 6.98 -2.79 16.33
CA ASP A 8 7.33 -1.72 17.28
C ASP A 8 7.19 -0.34 16.59
N SER A 9 7.53 0.71 17.33
CA SER A 9 7.52 2.08 16.81
C SER A 9 8.49 2.26 15.64
N THR A 10 9.65 1.60 15.66
CA THR A 10 10.66 1.68 14.61
C THR A 10 10.16 1.07 13.30
N VAL A 11 9.56 -0.12 13.36
CA VAL A 11 8.93 -0.79 12.22
C VAL A 11 7.81 0.07 11.66
N THR A 12 6.94 0.60 12.54
CA THR A 12 5.79 1.41 12.11
C THR A 12 6.26 2.69 11.41
N SER A 13 7.21 3.43 11.98
CA SER A 13 7.79 4.63 11.35
C SER A 13 8.48 4.31 10.03
N GLY A 14 9.31 3.26 9.98
CA GLY A 14 10.00 2.88 8.74
C GLY A 14 9.06 2.41 7.63
N ARG A 15 7.91 1.80 7.95
CA ARG A 15 6.86 1.51 6.94
C ARG A 15 6.17 2.78 6.48
N MET A 16 5.95 3.74 7.37
CA MET A 16 5.34 5.04 7.01
C MET A 16 6.25 5.84 6.07
N ASP A 17 7.56 5.91 6.37
CA ASP A 17 8.54 6.60 5.51
C ASP A 17 8.53 6.02 4.09
N LYS A 18 8.57 4.68 3.99
CA LYS A 18 8.46 3.98 2.69
C LYS A 18 7.14 4.26 1.97
N ALA A 19 6.03 4.27 2.70
CA ALA A 19 4.72 4.53 2.11
C ALA A 19 4.65 5.93 1.47
N THR A 20 5.23 6.93 2.14
CA THR A 20 5.33 8.30 1.63
C THR A 20 6.32 8.41 0.48
N GLU A 21 7.53 7.89 0.62
CA GLU A 21 8.57 7.92 -0.42
C GLU A 21 8.08 7.30 -1.74
N PHE A 22 7.45 6.12 -1.68
CA PHE A 22 6.94 5.45 -2.86
C PHE A 22 5.76 6.19 -3.49
N LEU A 23 4.87 6.78 -2.70
CA LEU A 23 3.76 7.57 -3.23
C LEU A 23 4.26 8.81 -3.98
N ASP A 24 5.21 9.53 -3.38
CA ASP A 24 5.77 10.76 -3.95
C ASP A 24 6.53 10.46 -5.25
N LEU A 25 7.36 9.42 -5.26
CA LEU A 25 8.09 9.01 -6.46
C LEU A 25 7.14 8.48 -7.54
N ALA A 26 6.07 7.75 -7.18
CA ALA A 26 5.07 7.29 -8.13
C ALA A 26 4.36 8.46 -8.82
N ALA A 27 3.97 9.48 -8.04
CA ALA A 27 3.34 10.69 -8.56
C ALA A 27 4.28 11.47 -9.49
N PHE A 28 5.58 11.54 -9.17
CA PHE A 28 6.57 12.14 -10.06
C PHE A 28 6.74 11.38 -11.37
N ALA A 29 6.68 10.05 -11.32
CA ALA A 29 6.92 9.18 -12.46
C ALA A 29 5.68 8.89 -13.32
N GLU A 30 4.47 9.30 -12.91
CA GLU A 30 3.22 8.79 -13.50
C GLU A 30 3.05 9.06 -14.99
N ASP A 31 3.49 10.24 -15.45
CA ASP A 31 3.35 10.66 -16.86
C ASP A 31 4.50 10.16 -17.75
N THR A 32 5.68 9.90 -17.18
CA THR A 32 6.90 9.58 -17.94
C THR A 32 7.25 8.10 -17.90
N HIS A 33 6.92 7.41 -16.80
CA HIS A 33 7.24 6.02 -16.53
C HIS A 33 6.05 5.31 -15.86
N PRO A 34 4.88 5.19 -16.52
CA PRO A 34 3.64 4.73 -15.90
C PRO A 34 3.71 3.32 -15.33
N THR A 35 4.52 2.43 -15.91
CA THR A 35 4.77 1.08 -15.36
C THR A 35 5.54 1.14 -14.05
N ALA A 36 6.57 1.98 -13.96
CA ALA A 36 7.31 2.18 -12.72
C ALA A 36 6.44 2.84 -11.64
N ALA A 37 5.67 3.86 -12.02
CA ALA A 37 4.70 4.50 -11.13
C ALA A 37 3.67 3.50 -10.60
N ALA A 38 3.15 2.61 -11.45
CA ALA A 38 2.23 1.55 -11.03
C ALA A 38 2.84 0.61 -9.98
N HIS A 39 4.10 0.20 -10.15
CA HIS A 39 4.79 -0.61 -9.13
C HIS A 39 4.95 0.15 -7.80
N LEU A 40 5.36 1.41 -7.87
CA LEU A 40 5.54 2.25 -6.68
C LEU A 40 4.22 2.53 -5.95
N TYR A 41 3.10 2.74 -6.67
CA TYR A 41 1.78 2.85 -6.02
C TYR A 41 1.38 1.58 -5.28
N VAL A 42 1.75 0.40 -5.78
CA VAL A 42 1.50 -0.88 -5.08
C VAL A 42 2.32 -0.96 -3.81
N ASP A 43 3.62 -0.66 -3.89
CA ASP A 43 4.52 -0.71 -2.74
C ASP A 43 4.13 0.33 -1.67
N ALA A 44 3.71 1.52 -2.10
CA ALA A 44 3.14 2.55 -1.22
C ALA A 44 1.90 2.05 -0.48
N GLY A 45 0.95 1.45 -1.21
CA GLY A 45 -0.28 0.92 -0.62
C GLY A 45 -0.05 -0.23 0.37
N ILE A 46 0.91 -1.12 0.09
CA ILE A 46 1.29 -2.21 1.00
C ILE A 46 1.97 -1.67 2.25
N ALA A 47 2.89 -0.72 2.09
CA ALA A 47 3.57 -0.09 3.23
C ALA A 47 2.56 0.65 4.13
N ALA A 48 1.62 1.39 3.55
CA ALA A 48 0.56 2.05 4.29
C ALA A 48 -0.39 1.06 4.99
N ALA A 49 -0.77 -0.03 4.33
CA ALA A 49 -1.57 -1.09 4.93
C ALA A 49 -0.88 -1.72 6.15
N ASP A 50 0.44 -1.92 6.06
CA ASP A 50 1.22 -2.43 7.18
C ASP A 50 1.26 -1.44 8.35
N VAL A 51 1.39 -0.14 8.10
CA VAL A 51 1.30 0.89 9.16
C VAL A 51 -0.05 0.80 9.88
N ILE A 52 -1.16 0.72 9.13
CA ILE A 52 -2.50 0.60 9.71
C ILE A 52 -2.60 -0.67 10.57
N CYS A 53 -2.12 -1.81 10.07
CA CYS A 53 -2.12 -3.06 10.82
C CYS A 53 -1.22 -3.01 12.06
N CYS A 54 -0.02 -2.43 11.95
CA CYS A 54 0.89 -2.23 13.06
C CYS A 54 0.26 -1.39 14.17
N VAL A 55 -0.34 -0.25 13.83
CA VAL A 55 -0.97 0.65 14.81
C VAL A 55 -2.20 0.01 15.46
N ARG A 56 -3.03 -0.71 14.70
CA ARG A 56 -4.33 -1.21 15.20
C ARG A 56 -4.25 -2.60 15.81
N LEU A 57 -3.33 -3.44 15.34
CA LEU A 57 -3.24 -4.87 15.69
C LEU A 57 -1.89 -5.26 16.30
N GLY A 58 -0.89 -4.38 16.27
CA GLY A 58 0.47 -4.69 16.73
C GLY A 58 1.27 -5.60 15.81
N MET A 59 0.76 -5.89 14.61
CA MET A 59 1.40 -6.82 13.65
C MET A 59 1.02 -6.49 12.20
N HIS A 60 1.87 -6.90 11.25
CA HIS A 60 1.62 -6.78 9.81
C HIS A 60 1.95 -8.08 9.04
N SER A 61 1.58 -8.16 7.76
CA SER A 61 1.85 -9.35 6.93
C SER A 61 3.31 -9.41 6.47
N ASN A 62 3.90 -10.61 6.43
CA ASN A 62 5.29 -10.87 6.07
C ASN A 62 5.47 -11.85 4.89
N THR A 63 4.38 -12.33 4.30
CA THR A 63 4.44 -13.42 3.31
C THR A 63 4.58 -12.94 1.87
N GLY A 64 4.50 -11.63 1.61
CA GLY A 64 4.31 -11.11 0.26
C GLY A 64 2.94 -11.45 -0.34
N SER A 65 2.06 -12.13 0.42
CA SER A 65 0.72 -12.49 -0.03
C SER A 65 -0.22 -11.30 0.06
N HIS A 66 -0.67 -10.82 -1.10
CA HIS A 66 -1.66 -9.74 -1.19
C HIS A 66 -3.00 -10.11 -0.53
N SER A 67 -3.38 -11.38 -0.54
CA SER A 67 -4.64 -11.82 0.09
C SER A 67 -4.56 -11.76 1.61
N GLU A 68 -3.43 -12.16 2.20
CA GLU A 68 -3.21 -12.07 3.64
C GLU A 68 -3.12 -10.62 4.12
N ALA A 69 -2.39 -9.77 3.39
CA ALA A 69 -2.32 -8.34 3.68
C ALA A 69 -3.71 -7.68 3.67
N ARG A 70 -4.58 -8.05 2.70
CA ARG A 70 -5.96 -7.56 2.64
C ARG A 70 -6.83 -8.07 3.77
N ALA A 71 -6.68 -9.34 4.16
CA ALA A 71 -7.45 -9.92 5.26
C ALA A 71 -7.07 -9.25 6.59
N LEU A 72 -5.79 -9.02 6.82
CA LEU A 72 -5.29 -8.33 8.01
C LEU A 72 -5.74 -6.85 8.03
N LEU A 73 -5.65 -6.17 6.89
CA LEU A 73 -6.12 -4.79 6.76
C LEU A 73 -7.63 -4.68 7.02
N LYS A 74 -8.45 -5.61 6.52
CA LYS A 74 -9.89 -5.64 6.81
C LYS A 74 -10.17 -5.79 8.31
N LYS A 75 -9.35 -6.56 9.03
CA LYS A 75 -9.45 -6.70 10.49
C LYS A 75 -9.03 -5.43 11.22
N ALA A 76 -8.01 -4.73 10.73
CA ALA A 76 -7.48 -3.50 11.32
C ALA A 76 -8.39 -2.28 11.06
N GLU A 77 -8.89 -2.14 9.85
CA GLU A 77 -9.69 -1.02 9.38
C GLU A 77 -10.60 -1.47 8.22
N SER A 78 -11.81 -1.90 8.57
CA SER A 78 -12.80 -2.38 7.60
C SER A 78 -13.13 -1.30 6.56
N GLY A 79 -13.12 -1.69 5.29
CA GLY A 79 -13.34 -0.80 4.15
C GLY A 79 -12.04 -0.37 3.46
N SER A 80 -10.90 -0.34 4.15
CA SER A 80 -9.62 0.04 3.56
C SER A 80 -9.05 -1.04 2.63
N GLU A 81 -9.42 -2.31 2.82
CA GLU A 81 -8.95 -3.43 2.00
C GLU A 81 -9.37 -3.35 0.53
N ARG A 82 -10.40 -2.56 0.19
CA ARG A 82 -10.84 -2.33 -1.19
C ARG A 82 -9.85 -1.47 -1.98
N HIS A 83 -9.19 -0.53 -1.30
CA HIS A 83 -8.18 0.31 -1.92
C HIS A 83 -6.93 -0.53 -2.20
N LEU A 84 -6.54 -1.37 -1.24
CA LEU A 84 -5.44 -2.32 -1.45
C LEU A 84 -5.78 -3.35 -2.53
N ALA A 85 -7.03 -3.80 -2.66
CA ALA A 85 -7.46 -4.71 -3.73
C ALA A 85 -7.27 -4.15 -5.14
N THR A 86 -7.29 -2.82 -5.29
CA THR A 86 -7.17 -2.15 -6.59
C THR A 86 -5.73 -2.18 -7.13
N LEU A 87 -4.73 -2.30 -6.26
CA LEU A 87 -3.32 -2.12 -6.65
C LEU A 87 -2.70 -3.40 -7.27
N PRO A 88 -2.79 -4.60 -6.67
CA PRO A 88 -2.20 -5.82 -7.24
C PRO A 88 -2.77 -6.24 -8.59
N SER A 89 -4.07 -6.00 -8.83
CA SER A 89 -4.69 -6.33 -10.12
C SER A 89 -4.08 -5.53 -11.27
N LEU A 90 -3.73 -4.27 -11.02
CA LEU A 90 -3.09 -3.39 -12.00
C LEU A 90 -1.58 -3.68 -12.13
N LYS A 91 -0.90 -4.07 -11.05
CA LYS A 91 0.49 -4.57 -11.13
C LYS A 91 0.60 -5.81 -12.01
N ASN A 92 -0.30 -6.78 -11.85
CA ASN A 92 -0.25 -8.00 -12.66
C ASN A 92 -0.41 -7.71 -14.16
N LYS A 93 -1.25 -6.73 -14.51
CA LYS A 93 -1.34 -6.22 -15.88
C LYS A 93 -0.01 -5.61 -16.32
N ALA A 94 0.52 -4.65 -15.56
CA ALA A 94 1.76 -3.94 -15.88
C ALA A 94 2.99 -4.85 -16.04
N ALA A 95 3.07 -5.93 -15.24
CA ALA A 95 4.25 -6.79 -15.15
C ALA A 95 4.21 -8.00 -16.09
N TYR A 96 3.03 -8.53 -16.39
CA TYR A 96 2.90 -9.82 -17.08
C TYR A 96 2.15 -9.73 -18.42
N THR A 97 1.68 -8.56 -18.81
CA THR A 97 1.09 -8.34 -20.13
C THR A 97 1.91 -7.33 -20.92
N HIS A 98 1.69 -7.29 -22.23
CA HIS A 98 2.30 -6.31 -23.13
C HIS A 98 1.51 -4.98 -23.16
N GLU A 99 0.37 -4.92 -22.45
CA GLU A 99 -0.48 -3.74 -22.45
C GLU A 99 0.04 -2.70 -21.48
N PRO A 100 0.22 -1.44 -21.90
CA PRO A 100 0.64 -0.38 -21.00
C PRO A 100 -0.46 -0.08 -19.97
N ILE A 101 -0.05 0.44 -18.82
CA ILE A 101 -0.97 1.08 -17.88
C ILE A 101 -1.46 2.38 -18.50
N SER A 102 -2.76 2.51 -18.69
CA SER A 102 -3.36 3.74 -19.20
C SER A 102 -3.29 4.88 -18.15
N PRO A 103 -3.32 6.16 -18.56
CA PRO A 103 -3.35 7.29 -17.63
C PRO A 103 -4.52 7.21 -16.63
N ALA A 104 -5.68 6.70 -17.07
CA ALA A 104 -6.85 6.52 -16.21
C ALA A 104 -6.63 5.45 -15.14
N GLU A 105 -5.96 4.34 -15.50
CA GLU A 105 -5.56 3.29 -14.56
C GLU A 105 -4.50 3.81 -13.58
N CYS A 106 -3.50 4.54 -14.07
CA CYS A 106 -2.47 5.14 -13.22
C CYS A 106 -3.08 6.10 -12.18
N LYS A 107 -3.98 7.00 -12.61
CA LYS A 107 -4.73 7.89 -11.70
C LYS A 107 -5.59 7.12 -10.70
N LYS A 108 -6.14 5.96 -11.07
CA LYS A 108 -6.89 5.10 -10.16
C LYS A 108 -5.97 4.51 -9.09
N MET A 109 -4.75 4.10 -9.46
CA MET A 109 -3.73 3.62 -8.52
C MET A 109 -3.29 4.73 -7.56
N ASN A 110 -3.02 5.93 -8.09
CA ASN A 110 -2.71 7.12 -7.29
C ASN A 110 -3.75 7.33 -6.18
N ARG A 111 -5.04 7.42 -6.55
CA ARG A 111 -6.11 7.64 -5.57
C ARG A 111 -6.22 6.51 -4.54
N ALA A 112 -6.03 5.26 -4.96
CA ALA A 112 -6.10 4.12 -4.04
C ALA A 112 -4.92 4.10 -3.05
N ALA A 113 -3.70 4.30 -3.53
CA ALA A 113 -2.50 4.38 -2.70
C ALA A 113 -2.55 5.60 -1.77
N GLY A 114 -2.90 6.77 -2.29
CA GLY A 114 -3.05 8.01 -1.51
C GLY A 114 -4.08 7.86 -0.38
N HIS A 115 -5.23 7.22 -0.63
CA HIS A 115 -6.21 6.96 0.43
C HIS A 115 -5.63 6.11 1.57
N LEU A 116 -4.85 5.07 1.25
CA LEU A 116 -4.22 4.22 2.25
C LEU A 116 -3.14 4.99 3.04
N VAL A 117 -2.31 5.78 2.36
CA VAL A 117 -1.28 6.61 2.99
C VAL A 117 -1.91 7.63 3.95
N GLU A 118 -2.99 8.29 3.56
CA GLU A 118 -3.70 9.22 4.44
C GLU A 118 -4.39 8.50 5.62
N ALA A 119 -4.90 7.28 5.41
CA ALA A 119 -5.43 6.46 6.50
C ALA A 119 -4.34 6.05 7.50
N ALA A 120 -3.15 5.67 7.00
CA ALA A 120 -1.99 5.36 7.82
C ALA A 120 -1.54 6.56 8.68
N LYS A 121 -1.47 7.76 8.09
CA LYS A 121 -1.17 9.01 8.82
C LYS A 121 -2.18 9.26 9.94
N ARG A 122 -3.49 9.13 9.66
CA ARG A 122 -4.55 9.28 10.67
C ARG A 122 -4.44 8.25 11.79
N ALA A 123 -4.12 7.00 11.45
CA ALA A 123 -3.92 5.95 12.44
C ALA A 123 -2.79 6.31 13.41
N MET A 124 -1.62 6.70 12.90
CA MET A 124 -0.47 7.10 13.73
C MET A 124 -0.75 8.35 14.57
N ALA A 125 -1.51 9.32 14.05
CA ALA A 125 -1.89 10.52 14.79
C ALA A 125 -2.85 10.23 15.95
N SER A 126 -3.67 9.17 15.85
CA SER A 126 -4.67 8.80 16.85
C SER A 126 -4.10 8.05 18.06
N THR A 127 -2.81 7.71 18.04
CA THR A 127 -2.11 6.96 19.11
C THR A 127 -1.25 7.88 19.99
N ARG A 128 -1.21 9.19 19.69
CA ARG A 128 -0.48 10.21 20.47
C ARG A 128 -1.36 10.87 21.52
#